data_AF-A0A0M8VXB3-F1
#
_entry.id   AF-A0A0M8VXB3-F1
#
_cell.length_a   1.000
_cell.length_b   1.000
_cell.length_c   1.000
_cell.angle_alpha   90.00
_cell.angle_beta   90.00
_cell.angle_gamma   90.00
#
_symmetry.space_group_name_H-M   'P 1'
#
loop_
_entity.id
_entity.type
_entity.pdbx_description
1 polymer ?
#
loop_
_entity_poly.entity_id
_entity_poly.type
_entity_poly.pdbx_seq_one_letter_code
_entity_poly.pdbx_strand_id
1 'polypeptide(L)'
;MSELLNDEAVVLYGDILRLTDAFGGRADRTIREVTGLGGSEFEVLLRLARHPQRRTTSARLAEDLSFTSGGLTRLIARMEEA
;
A
#
# COMPACT_ATOMS: atom_id res chain seq x y z
N MET A 1 7.93 20.01 -26.56
CA MET A 1 7.75 18.68 -25.92
C MET A 1 9.02 18.23 -25.23
N SER A 2 10.19 18.25 -25.89
CA SER A 2 11.48 17.93 -25.24
C SER A 2 11.82 18.83 -24.05
N GLU A 3 11.52 20.14 -24.11
CA GLU A 3 11.75 21.04 -22.96
C GLU A 3 10.89 20.67 -21.74
N LEU A 4 9.63 20.28 -21.94
CA LEU A 4 8.74 19.86 -20.85
C LEU A 4 9.17 18.52 -20.22
N LEU A 5 9.84 17.64 -20.97
CA LEU A 5 10.38 16.38 -20.44
C LEU A 5 11.70 16.57 -19.68
N ASN A 6 12.42 17.65 -19.96
CA ASN A 6 13.65 18.02 -19.27
C ASN A 6 13.38 18.99 -18.09
N ASP A 7 12.12 19.35 -17.86
CA ASP A 7 11.71 20.08 -16.68
C ASP A 7 12.09 19.28 -15.42
N GLU A 8 12.74 19.95 -14.47
CA GLU A 8 13.28 19.32 -13.27
C GLU A 8 12.20 18.57 -12.46
N ALA A 9 10.98 19.11 -12.41
CA ALA A 9 9.88 18.47 -11.69
C ALA A 9 9.40 17.19 -12.39
N VAL A 10 9.43 17.16 -13.72
CA VAL A 10 9.05 15.97 -14.51
C VAL A 10 10.09 14.87 -14.37
N VAL A 11 11.38 15.22 -14.39
CA VAL A 11 12.47 14.27 -14.16
C VAL A 11 12.38 13.68 -12.75
N LEU A 12 12.20 14.53 -11.73
CA LEU A 12 12.04 14.09 -10.35
C LEU A 12 10.82 13.17 -10.18
N TYR A 13 9.70 13.48 -10.81
CA TYR A 13 8.52 12.61 -10.78
C TYR A 13 8.83 11.23 -11.40
N GLY A 14 9.54 11.19 -12.53
CA GLY A 14 10.02 9.96 -13.12
C GLY A 14 10.95 9.15 -12.21
N ASP A 15 11.82 9.82 -11.45
CA ASP A 15 12.68 9.19 -10.45
C ASP A 15 11.89 8.58 -9.30
N ILE A 16 10.88 9.27 -8.80
CA ILE A 16 9.98 8.77 -7.77
C ILE A 16 9.24 7.52 -8.26
N LEU A 17 8.70 7.53 -9.49
CA LEU A 17 8.03 6.36 -10.06
C LEU A 17 8.97 5.15 -10.15
N ARG A 18 10.20 5.36 -10.63
CA ARG A 18 11.21 4.29 -10.71
C ARG A 18 11.54 3.74 -9.33
N LEU A 19 11.67 4.60 -8.32
CA LEU A 19 11.91 4.20 -6.94
C LEU A 19 10.73 3.39 -6.38
N THR A 20 9.50 3.86 -6.58
CA THR A 20 8.30 3.17 -6.08
C THR A 20 8.11 1.82 -6.73
N ASP A 21 8.41 1.68 -8.03
CA ASP A 21 8.30 0.42 -8.75
C ASP A 21 9.39 -0.58 -8.30
N ALA A 22 10.64 -0.13 -8.21
CA ALA A 22 11.77 -0.96 -7.80
C ALA A 22 11.62 -1.45 -6.35
N PHE A 23 11.18 -0.57 -5.45
CA PHE A 23 10.96 -0.89 -4.04
C PHE A 23 9.69 -1.71 -3.85
N GLY A 24 8.56 -1.25 -4.39
CA GLY A 24 7.25 -1.86 -4.23
C GLY A 24 7.22 -3.30 -4.72
N GLY A 25 7.71 -3.56 -5.94
CA GLY A 25 7.74 -4.91 -6.50
C GLY A 25 8.65 -5.88 -5.73
N ARG A 26 9.78 -5.39 -5.18
CA ARG A 26 10.68 -6.22 -4.36
C ARG A 26 10.08 -6.48 -2.97
N ALA A 27 9.48 -5.47 -2.36
CA ALA A 27 8.85 -5.58 -1.06
C ALA A 27 7.66 -6.55 -1.12
N ASP A 28 6.78 -6.41 -2.12
CA ASP A 28 5.61 -7.27 -2.28
C ASP A 28 6.00 -8.74 -2.46
N ARG A 29 7.01 -9.04 -3.31
CA ARG A 29 7.54 -10.40 -3.44
C ARG A 29 8.07 -10.95 -2.11
N THR A 30 8.89 -10.17 -1.41
CA THR A 30 9.47 -10.59 -0.12
C THR A 30 8.39 -10.85 0.93
N ILE A 31 7.40 -9.96 1.03
CA ILE A 31 6.24 -10.10 1.93
C ILE A 31 5.49 -11.39 1.59
N ARG A 32 5.18 -11.61 0.31
CA ARG A 32 4.44 -12.79 -0.14
C ARG A 32 5.19 -14.08 0.16
N GLU A 33 6.49 -14.12 -0.10
CA GLU A 33 7.35 -15.30 0.16
C GLU A 33 7.43 -15.63 1.64
N VAL A 34 7.54 -14.63 2.51
CA VAL A 34 7.73 -14.84 3.97
C VAL A 34 6.41 -15.07 4.70
N THR A 35 5.34 -14.38 4.30
CA THR A 35 4.08 -14.32 5.06
C THR A 35 2.91 -15.00 4.38
N GLY A 36 3.00 -15.27 3.07
CA GLY A 36 1.86 -15.72 2.27
C GLY A 36 0.83 -14.63 1.96
N LEU A 37 0.99 -13.41 2.47
CA LEU A 37 0.06 -12.28 2.28
C LEU A 37 0.45 -11.43 1.06
N GLY A 38 -0.51 -10.77 0.43
CA GLY A 38 -0.21 -9.69 -0.52
C GLY A 38 0.09 -8.38 0.22
N GLY A 39 0.65 -7.39 -0.49
CA GLY A 39 1.02 -6.10 0.09
C GLY A 39 -0.12 -5.39 0.81
N SER A 40 -1.34 -5.41 0.25
CA SER A 40 -2.51 -4.78 0.87
C SER A 40 -2.96 -5.48 2.14
N GLU A 41 -2.99 -6.82 2.16
CA GLU A 41 -3.30 -7.58 3.39
C GLU A 41 -2.25 -7.34 4.47
N PHE A 42 -0.98 -7.31 4.08
CA PHE A 42 0.12 -7.03 5.01
C PHE A 42 0.05 -5.61 5.56
N GLU A 43 -0.29 -4.62 4.73
CA GLU A 43 -0.45 -3.24 5.16
C GLU A 43 -1.57 -3.10 6.21
N VAL A 44 -2.70 -3.80 6.04
CA VAL A 44 -3.77 -3.84 7.07
C VAL A 44 -3.19 -4.23 8.43
N LEU A 45 -2.42 -5.33 8.50
CA LEU A 45 -1.82 -5.79 9.75
C LEU A 45 -0.79 -4.78 10.29
N LEU A 46 0.00 -4.16 9.43
CA LEU A 46 0.98 -3.15 9.82
C LEU A 46 0.31 -1.91 10.42
N ARG A 47 -0.82 -1.46 9.86
CA ARG A 47 -1.61 -0.34 10.38
C ARG A 47 -2.25 -0.70 11.71
N LEU A 48 -2.90 -1.87 11.80
CA LEU A 48 -3.50 -2.36 13.04
C LEU A 48 -2.47 -2.46 14.16
N ALA A 49 -1.27 -2.99 13.89
CA ALA A 49 -0.20 -3.13 14.88
C ALA A 49 0.24 -1.80 15.53
N ARG A 50 -0.01 -0.66 14.86
CA ARG A 50 0.32 0.69 15.36
C ARG A 50 -0.81 1.34 16.17
N HIS A 51 -2.02 0.78 16.14
CA HIS A 51 -3.14 1.27 16.93
C HIS A 51 -3.16 0.66 18.35
N PRO A 52 -3.65 1.39 19.37
CA PRO A 52 -3.87 0.84 20.70
C PRO A 52 -4.66 -0.46 20.65
N GLN A 53 -4.18 -1.46 21.40
CA GLN A 53 -4.79 -2.81 21.45
C GLN A 53 -4.95 -3.48 20.07
N ARG A 54 -4.20 -3.03 19.06
CA ARG A 54 -4.19 -3.56 17.69
C ARG A 54 -5.54 -3.50 16.98
N ARG A 55 -6.35 -2.48 17.28
CA ARG A 55 -7.70 -2.31 16.73
C ARG A 55 -8.01 -0.85 16.42
N THR A 56 -8.85 -0.65 15.42
CA THR A 56 -9.39 0.66 15.06
C THR A 56 -10.73 0.48 14.35
N THR A 57 -11.42 1.56 14.01
CA THR A 57 -12.66 1.49 13.24
C THR A 57 -12.36 1.29 11.76
N SER A 58 -13.27 0.66 11.01
CA SER A 58 -13.10 0.47 9.57
C SER A 58 -12.97 1.78 8.81
N ALA A 59 -13.67 2.84 9.24
CA ALA A 59 -13.54 4.16 8.63
C ALA A 59 -12.12 4.74 8.79
N ARG A 60 -11.54 4.63 9.98
CA ARG A 60 -10.17 5.09 10.25
C ARG A 60 -9.14 4.26 9.50
N LEU A 61 -9.34 2.93 9.45
CA LEU A 61 -8.45 2.04 8.70
C LEU A 61 -8.52 2.31 7.18
N ALA A 62 -9.70 2.62 6.65
CA ALA A 62 -9.86 2.96 5.23
C ALA A 62 -9.12 4.24 4.86
N GLU A 63 -9.20 5.26 5.72
CA GLU A 63 -8.45 6.51 5.59
C GLU A 63 -6.93 6.25 5.62
N ASP A 64 -6.45 5.44 6.59
CA ASP A 64 -5.03 5.08 6.72
C ASP A 64 -4.47 4.34 5.49
N LEU A 65 -5.30 3.57 4.79
CA LEU A 65 -4.93 2.77 3.62
C LEU A 65 -5.23 3.49 2.29
N SER A 66 -5.87 4.67 2.31
CA SER A 66 -6.41 5.33 1.11
C SER A 66 -7.39 4.45 0.32
N PHE A 67 -8.14 3.59 1.02
CA PHE A 67 -9.15 2.72 0.41
C PHE A 67 -10.53 3.38 0.45
N THR A 68 -11.37 3.04 -0.52
CA THR A 68 -12.81 3.28 -0.38
C THR A 68 -13.38 2.36 0.70
N SER A 69 -14.46 2.77 1.38
CA SER A 69 -15.11 1.93 2.41
C SER A 69 -15.49 0.55 1.87
N GLY A 70 -16.05 0.48 0.65
CA GLY A 70 -16.37 -0.80 0.01
C GLY A 70 -15.15 -1.62 -0.41
N GLY A 71 -14.05 -0.96 -0.79
CA GLY A 71 -12.78 -1.62 -1.07
C GLY A 71 -12.19 -2.26 0.19
N LEU A 72 -12.22 -1.55 1.32
CA LEU A 72 -11.75 -2.09 2.59
C LEU A 72 -12.60 -3.28 3.05
N THR A 73 -13.93 -3.18 2.98
CA THR A 73 -14.80 -4.29 3.40
C THR A 73 -14.49 -5.58 2.62
N ARG A 74 -14.29 -5.50 1.30
CA ARG A 74 -13.92 -6.67 0.48
C ARG A 74 -12.53 -7.21 0.81
N LEU A 75 -11.58 -6.34 1.14
CA LEU A 75 -10.24 -6.74 1.58
C LEU A 75 -10.31 -7.52 2.90
N ILE A 76 -10.98 -6.96 3.91
CA ILE A 76 -11.12 -7.60 5.23
C ILE A 76 -11.86 -8.93 5.11
N ALA A 77 -12.97 -8.98 4.38
CA ALA A 77 -13.72 -10.23 4.20
C ALA A 77 -12.84 -11.35 3.63
N ARG A 78 -12.03 -11.06 2.60
CA ARG A 78 -11.07 -12.02 2.04
C ARG A 78 -10.00 -12.45 3.06
N MET A 79 -9.54 -11.52 3.91
CA MET A 79 -8.55 -11.83 4.95
C MET A 79 -9.13 -12.71 6.06
N GLU A 80 -10.41 -12.56 6.39
CA GLU A 80 -11.10 -13.38 7.40
C GLU A 80 -11.43 -14.80 6.89
N GLU A 81 -11.49 -14.98 5.57
CA GLU A 81 -11.71 -16.27 4.90
C GLU A 81 -10.43 -17.10 4.68
N ALA A 82 -9.25 -16.51 4.86
CA ALA A 82 -7.93 -17.11 4.63
C ALA A 82 -7.39 -17.87 5.84
#